data_AF-A0A8H6FC77-F1
#
_entry.id   AF-A0A8H6FC77-F1
#
_cell.length_a   1.000
_cell.length_b   1.000
_cell.length_c   1.000
_cell.angle_alpha   90.00
_cell.angle_beta   90.00
_cell.angle_gamma   90.00
#
_symmetry.space_group_name_H-M   'P 1'
#
loop_
_entity.id
_entity.type
_entity.pdbx_description
1 polymer ?
#
loop_
_entity_poly.entity_id
_entity_poly.type
_entity_poly.pdbx_seq_one_letter_code
_entity_poly.pdbx_strand_id
1 'polypeptide(L)'
;MTGAGGSIGRACVLQFAHHGRTRIAGLAATASALSSLPAATAVEFLPSTVDQASDADVDRADRDTVARFGRIDYAVNNAAIAAPFRPTGASLTQDSDRVAGRSTCADPLPAASASASSSDGPGGGGGGGNGDHRGRSRGSILEVCSSLGLVAMPADGLYIISKHGVLGLVKTDALDYGKRGIRVSAVCPGFVDTTLLTPEYRVLLDWSIRKNPGILFLITADMPILPHDIHLGQVDPKTYPDLGVASVEKKRIEANLITGSIFDGLVTEKTMTVAQLLPPISADETPIIRCLGLKYRDHAREAKMPIPSHPVLFIKPRAALCGPSPRKISVPKHCQDGTSDYEAELTVVIGKTGRDIPQKKAVGWSFSKGFDSSAPIGPVLVAQEQISDPHDLRIKAIHNRNVVQDSSTEEMIFGVSEMIAFLSQRTTLERGSLIMTGTPPGIGAMRDPKVVLNHGDDMRVEIEGIGMLINEIYYE
;
A
#
# COMPACT_ATOMS: atom_id res chain seq x y z
N MET A 1 13.71 9.13 -23.09
CA MET A 1 14.14 7.89 -23.74
C MET A 1 13.20 6.76 -23.32
N THR A 2 12.75 5.92 -24.25
CA THR A 2 11.90 4.76 -23.96
C THR A 2 12.01 3.73 -25.09
N GLY A 3 11.69 2.47 -24.84
CA GLY A 3 11.40 1.53 -25.92
C GLY A 3 10.24 2.02 -26.80
N ALA A 4 10.30 1.80 -28.11
CA ALA A 4 9.34 2.28 -29.10
C ALA A 4 8.85 1.18 -30.07
N GLY A 5 9.52 0.02 -30.10
CA GLY A 5 9.27 -1.04 -31.11
C GLY A 5 8.06 -1.96 -30.89
N GLY A 6 7.23 -1.75 -29.86
CA GLY A 6 6.15 -2.67 -29.50
C GLY A 6 5.05 -1.99 -28.67
N SER A 7 4.07 -2.78 -28.21
CA SER A 7 2.83 -2.30 -27.56
C SER A 7 3.02 -1.21 -26.50
N ILE A 8 3.64 -1.54 -25.37
CA ILE A 8 3.84 -0.60 -24.25
C ILE A 8 4.77 0.55 -24.66
N GLY A 9 5.86 0.25 -25.38
CA GLY A 9 6.84 1.25 -25.79
C GLY A 9 6.25 2.32 -26.71
N ARG A 10 5.56 1.90 -27.78
CA ARG A 10 4.86 2.79 -28.72
C ARG A 10 3.77 3.60 -27.99
N ALA A 11 3.05 3.00 -27.05
CA ALA A 11 2.10 3.72 -26.20
C ALA A 11 2.78 4.78 -25.30
N CYS A 12 3.95 4.48 -24.72
CA CYS A 12 4.72 5.45 -23.94
C CYS A 12 5.14 6.66 -24.79
N VAL A 13 5.61 6.44 -26.02
CA VAL A 13 5.96 7.54 -26.94
C VAL A 13 4.75 8.41 -27.26
N LEU A 14 3.61 7.81 -27.60
CA LEU A 14 2.37 8.53 -27.88
C LEU A 14 1.87 9.34 -26.66
N GLN A 15 1.95 8.77 -25.46
CA GLN A 15 1.53 9.46 -24.23
C GLN A 15 2.49 10.59 -23.84
N PHE A 16 3.81 10.42 -24.02
CA PHE A 16 4.76 11.52 -23.84
C PHE A 16 4.47 12.67 -24.81
N ALA A 17 4.20 12.38 -26.08
CA ALA A 17 3.83 13.38 -27.08
C ALA A 17 2.52 14.10 -26.70
N HIS A 18 1.48 13.35 -26.32
CA HIS A 18 0.19 13.89 -25.85
C HIS A 18 0.37 14.80 -24.62
N HIS A 19 1.23 14.44 -23.68
CA HIS A 19 1.57 15.26 -22.51
C HIS A 19 2.67 16.30 -22.77
N GLY A 20 2.79 16.78 -24.03
CA GLY A 20 3.58 17.95 -24.39
C GLY A 20 5.10 17.75 -24.40
N ARG A 21 5.61 16.51 -24.46
CA ARG A 21 7.04 16.25 -24.63
C ARG A 21 7.42 16.35 -26.09
N THR A 22 8.17 17.40 -26.42
CA THR A 22 8.58 17.75 -27.79
C THR A 22 9.85 17.06 -28.28
N ARG A 23 10.55 16.29 -27.42
CA ARG A 23 11.78 15.55 -27.75
C ARG A 23 11.70 14.14 -27.17
N ILE A 24 11.82 13.11 -28.01
CA ILE A 24 11.73 11.71 -27.58
C ILE A 24 12.75 10.86 -28.34
N ALA A 25 13.66 10.20 -27.63
CA ALA A 25 14.43 9.07 -28.17
C ALA A 25 13.66 7.76 -27.96
N GLY A 26 13.51 6.98 -29.04
CA GLY A 26 12.75 5.74 -29.08
C GLY A 26 13.60 4.56 -29.56
N LEU A 27 13.68 3.52 -28.74
CA LEU A 27 14.59 2.39 -28.91
C LEU A 27 13.86 1.14 -29.41
N ALA A 28 14.43 0.38 -30.34
CA ALA A 28 13.91 -0.94 -30.73
C ALA A 28 14.98 -1.88 -31.26
N ALA A 29 14.74 -3.19 -31.19
CA ALA A 29 15.64 -4.21 -31.72
C ALA A 29 15.72 -4.22 -33.27
N THR A 30 14.77 -3.60 -33.98
CA THR A 30 14.79 -3.51 -35.46
C THR A 30 14.34 -2.14 -35.94
N ALA A 31 14.92 -1.68 -37.06
CA ALA A 31 14.50 -0.43 -37.71
C ALA A 31 13.04 -0.47 -38.19
N SER A 32 12.53 -1.65 -38.60
CA SER A 32 11.13 -1.83 -39.01
C SER A 32 10.15 -1.53 -37.88
N ALA A 33 10.51 -1.86 -36.63
CA ALA A 33 9.68 -1.60 -35.45
C ALA A 33 9.59 -0.10 -35.09
N LEU A 34 10.51 0.73 -35.60
CA LEU A 34 10.52 2.19 -35.43
C LEU A 34 9.73 2.94 -36.51
N SER A 35 9.10 2.22 -37.45
CA SER A 35 8.41 2.84 -38.59
C SER A 35 7.12 3.58 -38.20
N SER A 36 7.13 4.89 -38.47
CA SER A 36 6.01 5.84 -38.33
C SER A 36 5.31 5.85 -36.96
N LEU A 37 5.78 6.74 -36.08
CA LEU A 37 4.85 7.45 -35.19
C LEU A 37 3.88 8.29 -36.06
N PRO A 38 2.62 8.48 -35.66
CA PRO A 38 1.68 9.28 -36.42
C PRO A 38 2.18 10.72 -36.55
N ALA A 39 2.22 11.22 -37.79
CA ALA A 39 2.74 12.54 -38.15
C ALA A 39 1.99 13.73 -37.50
N ALA A 40 0.90 13.46 -36.77
CA ALA A 40 0.09 14.42 -36.02
C ALA A 40 0.73 14.88 -34.69
N THR A 41 1.94 14.44 -34.36
CA THR A 41 2.65 14.86 -33.15
C THR A 41 3.83 15.75 -33.50
N ALA A 42 3.82 17.00 -33.02
CA ALA A 42 4.89 18.00 -33.24
C ALA A 42 6.13 17.71 -32.38
N VAL A 43 6.68 16.50 -32.54
CA VAL A 43 7.72 15.93 -31.67
C VAL A 43 8.95 15.59 -32.49
N GLU A 44 10.09 16.06 -32.00
CA GLU A 44 11.42 15.73 -32.47
C GLU A 44 11.75 14.30 -31.99
N PHE A 45 11.53 13.31 -32.87
CA PHE A 45 11.76 11.90 -32.56
C PHE A 45 13.13 11.43 -33.04
N LEU A 46 13.90 10.79 -32.16
CA LEU A 46 15.17 10.14 -32.47
C LEU A 46 14.98 8.61 -32.42
N PRO A 47 14.88 7.92 -33.57
CA PRO A 47 14.83 6.47 -33.63
C PRO A 47 16.23 5.86 -33.46
N SER A 48 16.38 4.91 -32.54
CA SER A 48 17.64 4.18 -32.32
C SER A 48 17.43 2.66 -32.36
N THR A 49 18.15 1.98 -33.26
CA THR A 49 18.22 0.51 -33.25
C THR A 49 19.19 0.05 -32.16
N VAL A 50 18.69 -0.76 -31.22
CA VAL A 50 19.38 -1.16 -29.98
C VAL A 50 18.99 -2.60 -29.64
N ASP A 51 19.97 -3.51 -29.54
CA ASP A 51 19.77 -4.72 -28.72
C ASP A 51 19.98 -4.36 -27.24
N GLN A 52 18.94 -4.51 -26.43
CA GLN A 52 18.95 -4.17 -25.01
C GLN A 52 19.74 -5.17 -24.15
N ALA A 53 20.26 -6.25 -24.75
CA ALA A 53 21.24 -7.14 -24.13
C ALA A 53 22.70 -6.82 -24.52
N SER A 54 22.94 -5.69 -25.21
CA SER A 54 24.27 -5.23 -25.63
C SER A 54 24.58 -3.88 -24.99
N ASP A 55 25.48 -3.86 -24.01
CA ASP A 55 25.91 -2.63 -23.31
C ASP A 55 26.37 -1.57 -24.32
N ALA A 56 27.12 -1.96 -25.35
CA ALA A 56 27.63 -1.07 -26.39
C ALA A 56 26.53 -0.43 -27.26
N ASP A 57 25.36 -1.06 -27.36
CA ASP A 57 24.19 -0.53 -28.06
C ASP A 57 23.41 0.47 -27.19
N VAL A 58 23.26 0.15 -25.89
CA VAL A 58 22.62 1.03 -24.89
C VAL A 58 23.46 2.31 -24.73
N ASP A 59 24.76 2.16 -24.50
CA ASP A 59 25.75 3.24 -24.43
C ASP A 59 25.72 4.18 -25.64
N ARG A 60 25.59 3.60 -26.84
CA ARG A 60 25.48 4.36 -28.09
C ARG A 60 24.19 5.17 -28.11
N ALA A 61 23.05 4.54 -27.83
CA ALA A 61 21.76 5.22 -27.81
C ALA A 61 21.70 6.35 -26.78
N ASP A 62 22.34 6.17 -25.62
CA ASP A 62 22.45 7.20 -24.60
C ASP A 62 23.33 8.38 -25.04
N ARG A 63 24.52 8.11 -25.58
CA ARG A 63 25.39 9.15 -26.15
C ARG A 63 24.69 9.92 -27.27
N ASP A 64 24.05 9.23 -28.20
CA ASP A 64 23.34 9.85 -29.34
C ASP A 64 22.15 10.69 -28.86
N THR A 65 21.41 10.20 -27.85
CA THR A 65 20.30 10.94 -27.23
C THR A 65 20.77 12.21 -26.52
N VAL A 66 21.86 12.12 -25.75
CA VAL A 66 22.45 13.28 -25.06
C VAL A 66 23.07 14.26 -26.05
N ALA A 67 23.77 13.79 -27.08
CA ALA A 67 24.29 14.64 -28.14
C ALA A 67 23.17 15.37 -28.91
N ARG A 68 22.02 14.72 -29.11
CA ARG A 68 20.90 15.29 -29.88
C ARG A 68 19.98 16.22 -29.08
N PHE A 69 19.79 15.96 -27.79
CA PHE A 69 18.82 16.66 -26.94
C PHE A 69 19.41 17.36 -25.69
N GLY A 70 20.72 17.18 -25.43
CA GLY A 70 21.48 17.79 -24.34
C GLY A 70 21.43 17.05 -23.00
N ARG A 71 20.37 16.28 -22.73
CA ARG A 71 20.16 15.52 -21.48
C ARG A 71 19.05 14.49 -21.62
N ILE A 72 18.98 13.56 -20.66
CA ILE A 72 17.88 12.60 -20.52
C ILE A 72 17.14 12.90 -19.21
N ASP A 73 15.91 13.41 -19.31
CA ASP A 73 15.05 13.71 -18.16
C ASP A 73 14.26 12.49 -17.66
N TYR A 74 13.86 11.64 -18.60
CA TYR A 74 13.07 10.44 -18.35
C TYR A 74 13.67 9.26 -19.14
N ALA A 75 14.05 8.20 -18.44
CA ALA A 75 14.32 6.89 -19.03
C ALA A 75 13.19 5.94 -18.62
N VAL A 76 12.58 5.26 -19.57
CA VAL A 76 11.51 4.27 -19.31
C VAL A 76 11.93 2.94 -19.92
N ASN A 77 12.33 2.00 -19.07
CA ASN A 77 12.60 0.64 -19.48
C ASN A 77 11.28 -0.14 -19.53
N ASN A 78 10.99 -0.69 -20.71
CA ASN A 78 9.87 -1.59 -20.94
C ASN A 78 10.33 -2.89 -21.63
N ALA A 79 11.61 -3.24 -21.49
CA ALA A 79 12.15 -4.51 -21.92
C ALA A 79 11.55 -5.66 -21.08
N ALA A 80 10.84 -6.53 -21.78
CA ALA A 80 10.23 -7.72 -21.21
C ALA A 80 10.02 -8.73 -22.34
N ILE A 81 10.28 -10.00 -22.06
CA ILE A 81 9.94 -11.11 -22.95
C ILE A 81 9.40 -12.27 -22.11
N ALA A 82 8.38 -12.94 -22.63
CA ALA A 82 7.84 -14.14 -21.99
C ALA A 82 8.73 -15.37 -22.23
N ALA A 83 8.66 -16.31 -21.28
CA ALA A 83 8.98 -17.71 -21.51
C ALA A 83 7.71 -18.46 -21.94
N PRO A 84 7.82 -19.66 -22.56
CA PRO A 84 6.69 -20.56 -22.71
C PRO A 84 6.15 -20.99 -21.34
N PHE A 85 4.83 -21.07 -21.17
CA PHE A 85 4.21 -21.50 -19.91
C PHE A 85 4.50 -22.98 -19.63
N ARG A 86 5.22 -23.26 -18.53
CA ARG A 86 5.54 -24.60 -18.02
C ARG A 86 6.01 -24.56 -16.56
N PRO A 87 5.88 -25.67 -15.79
CA PRO A 87 6.45 -25.76 -14.45
C PRO A 87 7.94 -25.40 -14.45
N THR A 88 8.43 -24.68 -13.43
CA THR A 88 9.79 -24.14 -13.38
C THR A 88 10.86 -25.20 -13.61
N GLY A 89 10.71 -26.40 -13.01
CA GLY A 89 11.62 -27.53 -13.19
C GLY A 89 11.65 -28.16 -14.59
N ALA A 90 10.74 -27.78 -15.49
CA ALA A 90 10.72 -28.19 -16.91
C ALA A 90 11.27 -27.10 -17.85
N SER A 91 11.73 -25.97 -17.31
CA SER A 91 12.25 -24.83 -18.10
C SER A 91 13.70 -25.06 -18.54
N LEU A 92 14.07 -24.53 -19.71
CA LEU A 92 15.42 -24.64 -20.25
C LEU A 92 16.31 -23.51 -19.74
N THR A 93 17.58 -23.78 -19.46
CA THR A 93 18.56 -22.75 -19.03
C THR A 93 18.63 -21.59 -20.02
N GLN A 94 18.60 -21.89 -21.33
CA GLN A 94 18.59 -20.87 -22.38
C GLN A 94 17.37 -19.93 -22.32
N ASP A 95 16.20 -20.39 -21.85
CA ASP A 95 15.06 -19.49 -21.62
C ASP A 95 15.29 -18.61 -20.39
N SER A 96 15.93 -19.14 -19.33
CA SER A 96 16.27 -18.38 -18.13
C SER A 96 17.23 -17.23 -18.45
N ASP A 97 18.36 -17.54 -19.10
CA ASP A 97 19.38 -16.54 -19.45
C ASP A 97 18.80 -15.45 -20.37
N ARG A 98 17.97 -15.86 -21.34
CA ARG A 98 17.30 -14.96 -22.29
C ARG A 98 16.32 -14.02 -21.58
N VAL A 99 15.44 -14.56 -20.71
CA VAL A 99 14.37 -13.79 -20.05
C VAL A 99 14.91 -12.92 -18.90
N ALA A 100 15.86 -13.43 -18.12
CA ALA A 100 16.56 -12.65 -17.11
C ALA A 100 17.40 -11.54 -17.76
N GLY A 101 18.28 -11.87 -18.71
CA GLY A 101 19.18 -10.92 -19.36
C GLY A 101 18.42 -9.75 -19.99
N ARG A 102 17.37 -10.01 -20.77
CA ARG A 102 16.57 -8.94 -21.40
C ARG A 102 15.69 -8.14 -20.45
N SER A 103 15.41 -8.62 -19.25
CA SER A 103 14.56 -7.92 -18.29
C SER A 103 15.36 -7.18 -17.22
N THR A 104 16.55 -7.70 -16.86
CA THR A 104 17.37 -7.21 -15.72
C THR A 104 18.71 -6.61 -16.13
N CYS A 105 19.22 -6.86 -17.34
CA CYS A 105 20.44 -6.23 -17.86
C CYS A 105 20.17 -5.09 -18.85
N ALA A 106 18.90 -4.81 -19.14
CA ALA A 106 18.47 -3.63 -19.92
C ALA A 106 18.53 -2.36 -19.04
N ASP A 107 19.71 -2.08 -18.49
CA ASP A 107 19.90 -1.11 -17.42
C ASP A 107 20.01 0.33 -17.98
N PRO A 108 19.09 1.25 -17.65
CA PRO A 108 19.12 2.64 -18.16
C PRO A 108 20.16 3.52 -17.43
N LEU A 109 21.22 2.91 -16.88
CA LEU A 109 22.21 3.55 -16.03
C LEU A 109 23.22 4.45 -16.79
N PRO A 110 23.69 4.12 -18.01
CA PRO A 110 24.57 5.03 -18.75
C PRO A 110 23.86 6.36 -19.03
N ALA A 111 22.58 6.31 -19.41
CA ALA A 111 21.66 7.43 -19.61
C ALA A 111 21.67 8.45 -18.47
N ALA A 112 21.55 7.95 -17.24
CA ALA A 112 21.46 8.77 -16.05
C ALA A 112 22.84 9.32 -15.63
N SER A 113 23.92 8.56 -15.90
CA SER A 113 25.28 8.99 -15.63
C SER A 113 25.68 10.25 -16.41
N ALA A 114 25.30 10.32 -17.68
CA ALA A 114 25.55 11.45 -18.58
C ALA A 114 24.79 12.74 -18.20
N SER A 115 23.75 12.65 -17.36
CA SER A 115 23.02 13.82 -16.85
C SER A 115 23.73 14.59 -15.74
N ALA A 116 24.80 14.02 -15.16
CA ALA A 116 25.54 14.58 -14.04
C ALA A 116 26.90 15.20 -14.41
N SER A 117 27.42 14.94 -15.60
CA SER A 117 28.76 15.39 -16.02
C SER A 117 28.81 16.79 -16.65
N SER A 118 27.66 17.46 -16.81
CA SER A 118 27.54 18.72 -17.56
C SER A 118 27.33 19.99 -16.71
N SER A 119 27.46 19.91 -15.37
CA SER A 119 27.29 21.10 -14.49
C SER A 119 28.49 21.50 -13.63
N ASP A 120 29.55 20.70 -13.55
CA ASP A 120 30.71 21.00 -12.69
C ASP A 120 31.82 21.72 -13.46
N GLY A 121 31.57 22.99 -13.79
CA GLY A 121 32.60 23.95 -14.18
C GLY A 121 33.22 24.65 -12.94
N PRO A 122 34.55 24.85 -12.87
CA PRO A 122 35.17 25.40 -11.68
C PRO A 122 35.10 26.94 -11.62
N GLY A 123 34.55 27.48 -10.53
CA GLY A 123 34.80 28.86 -10.09
C GLY A 123 33.56 29.74 -9.91
N GLY A 124 33.51 30.48 -8.79
CA GLY A 124 32.48 31.50 -8.51
C GLY A 124 32.01 31.48 -7.05
N GLY A 125 32.73 32.16 -6.15
CA GLY A 125 32.38 32.24 -4.73
C GLY A 125 31.51 33.46 -4.39
N GLY A 126 30.79 33.37 -3.27
CA GLY A 126 30.19 34.51 -2.57
C GLY A 126 28.74 34.84 -2.92
N GLY A 127 27.90 35.07 -1.90
CA GLY A 127 26.56 35.64 -2.04
C GLY A 127 25.49 34.90 -1.25
N GLY A 128 25.15 35.39 -0.04
CA GLY A 128 23.99 34.91 0.70
C GLY A 128 22.69 35.44 0.08
N GLY A 129 21.75 34.54 -0.22
CA GLY A 129 20.44 34.89 -0.78
C GLY A 129 19.43 33.77 -0.53
N ASN A 130 18.28 34.12 0.05
CA ASN A 130 17.23 33.16 0.42
C ASN A 130 16.40 32.80 -0.84
N GLY A 131 16.96 31.96 -1.71
CA GLY A 131 16.40 31.57 -3.01
C GLY A 131 15.82 30.15 -3.02
N ASP A 132 14.63 29.99 -3.61
CA ASP A 132 13.88 28.74 -3.71
C ASP A 132 14.70 27.61 -4.38
N HIS A 133 15.06 26.55 -3.64
CA HIS A 133 15.94 25.46 -4.09
C HIS A 133 15.34 24.53 -5.17
N ARG A 134 14.38 24.98 -5.97
CA ARG A 134 13.68 24.19 -7.01
C ARG A 134 14.48 24.02 -8.32
N GLY A 135 15.69 24.57 -8.41
CA GLY A 135 16.52 24.56 -9.62
C GLY A 135 17.43 23.33 -9.83
N ARG A 136 17.49 22.36 -8.90
CA ARG A 136 18.35 21.18 -9.09
C ARG A 136 17.76 20.19 -10.09
N SER A 137 18.50 19.93 -11.16
CA SER A 137 18.30 18.86 -12.15
C SER A 137 17.86 17.55 -11.48
N ARG A 138 16.69 17.02 -11.87
CA ARG A 138 16.19 15.72 -11.39
C ARG A 138 15.84 14.83 -12.59
N GLY A 139 16.62 13.78 -12.81
CA GLY A 139 16.29 12.72 -13.75
C GLY A 139 15.26 11.74 -13.14
N SER A 140 14.58 10.98 -13.99
CA SER A 140 13.67 9.93 -13.56
C SER A 140 13.88 8.66 -14.39
N ILE A 141 14.04 7.53 -13.70
CA ILE A 141 14.05 6.19 -14.27
C ILE A 141 12.71 5.51 -13.90
N LEU A 142 12.12 4.79 -14.86
CA LEU A 142 10.84 4.10 -14.70
C LEU A 142 10.91 2.68 -15.28
N GLU A 143 10.80 1.69 -14.42
CA GLU A 143 10.90 0.27 -14.78
C GLU A 143 9.53 -0.39 -14.90
N VAL A 144 9.23 -1.04 -16.03
CA VAL A 144 7.97 -1.79 -16.22
C VAL A 144 8.13 -3.23 -15.71
N CYS A 145 7.67 -3.44 -14.49
CA CYS A 145 7.97 -4.58 -13.65
C CYS A 145 6.88 -5.68 -13.62
N SER A 146 5.69 -5.45 -14.20
CA SER A 146 4.51 -6.34 -14.08
C SER A 146 3.99 -6.50 -12.64
N SER A 147 2.70 -6.83 -12.47
CA SER A 147 2.18 -7.33 -11.18
C SER A 147 2.89 -8.63 -10.74
N LEU A 148 3.39 -9.42 -11.69
CA LEU A 148 4.15 -10.65 -11.44
C LEU A 148 5.56 -10.43 -10.86
N GLY A 149 5.97 -9.17 -10.66
CA GLY A 149 7.11 -8.81 -9.78
C GLY A 149 6.74 -8.72 -8.29
N LEU A 150 5.45 -8.88 -7.95
CA LEU A 150 4.90 -8.82 -6.59
C LEU A 150 4.15 -10.09 -6.19
N VAL A 151 3.61 -10.84 -7.15
CA VAL A 151 2.85 -12.08 -6.93
C VAL A 151 3.30 -13.21 -7.87
N ALA A 152 3.05 -14.45 -7.49
CA ALA A 152 3.35 -15.62 -8.32
C ALA A 152 2.16 -16.04 -9.19
N MET A 153 2.45 -16.74 -10.29
CA MET A 153 1.47 -17.37 -11.17
C MET A 153 1.99 -18.77 -11.58
N PRO A 154 1.15 -19.81 -11.58
CA PRO A 154 1.57 -21.14 -12.02
C PRO A 154 2.14 -21.13 -13.44
N ALA A 155 3.15 -21.97 -13.68
CA ALA A 155 3.78 -22.18 -14.98
C ALA A 155 4.48 -20.97 -15.63
N ASP A 156 4.66 -19.82 -14.95
CA ASP A 156 5.34 -18.63 -15.51
C ASP A 156 6.64 -18.27 -14.75
N GLY A 157 7.30 -19.29 -14.18
CA GLY A 157 8.37 -19.12 -13.19
C GLY A 157 9.54 -18.25 -13.66
N LEU A 158 10.00 -18.40 -14.90
CA LEU A 158 11.13 -17.60 -15.42
C LEU A 158 10.78 -16.12 -15.58
N TYR A 159 9.56 -15.81 -16.04
CA TYR A 159 9.11 -14.43 -16.15
C TYR A 159 8.97 -13.80 -14.77
N ILE A 160 8.37 -14.50 -13.81
CA ILE A 160 8.23 -14.09 -12.40
C ILE A 160 9.59 -13.83 -11.75
N ILE A 161 10.59 -14.69 -11.96
CA ILE A 161 11.96 -14.50 -11.44
C ILE A 161 12.56 -13.21 -12.00
N SER A 162 12.48 -12.98 -13.31
CA SER A 162 12.96 -11.74 -13.93
C SER A 162 12.20 -10.50 -13.43
N LYS A 163 10.88 -10.66 -13.25
CA LYS A 163 9.92 -9.91 -12.42
C LYS A 163 10.50 -9.32 -11.14
N HIS A 164 10.81 -10.24 -10.23
CA HIS A 164 11.30 -9.94 -8.90
C HIS A 164 12.73 -9.35 -8.95
N GLY A 165 13.55 -9.76 -9.93
CA GLY A 165 14.85 -9.17 -10.21
C GLY A 165 14.78 -7.68 -10.52
N VAL A 166 13.89 -7.27 -11.45
CA VAL A 166 13.65 -5.84 -11.77
C VAL A 166 13.21 -5.05 -10.54
N LEU A 167 12.31 -5.61 -9.72
CA LEU A 167 11.86 -4.93 -8.50
C LEU A 167 12.97 -4.80 -7.45
N GLY A 168 13.92 -5.76 -7.42
CA GLY A 168 15.11 -5.71 -6.58
C GLY A 168 16.10 -4.61 -7.02
N LEU A 169 16.38 -4.54 -8.33
CA LEU A 169 17.18 -3.48 -8.96
C LEU A 169 16.63 -2.10 -8.61
N VAL A 170 15.35 -1.84 -8.90
CA VAL A 170 14.66 -0.57 -8.60
C VAL A 170 14.85 -0.11 -7.15
N LYS A 171 14.81 -1.02 -6.18
CA LYS A 171 15.00 -0.69 -4.76
C LYS A 171 16.44 -0.27 -4.46
N THR A 172 17.41 -0.95 -5.07
CA THR A 172 18.85 -0.65 -4.94
C THR A 172 19.17 0.68 -5.60
N ASP A 173 18.78 0.84 -6.86
CA ASP A 173 19.02 2.04 -7.67
C ASP A 173 18.35 3.29 -7.08
N ALA A 174 17.16 3.16 -6.48
CA ALA A 174 16.50 4.27 -5.79
C ALA A 174 17.33 4.81 -4.61
N LEU A 175 18.11 3.96 -3.94
CA LEU A 175 19.01 4.35 -2.84
C LEU A 175 20.31 4.96 -3.37
N ASP A 176 20.91 4.35 -4.40
CA ASP A 176 22.19 4.78 -4.95
C ASP A 176 22.09 6.09 -5.75
N TYR A 177 21.11 6.19 -6.65
CA TYR A 177 20.91 7.37 -7.49
C TYR A 177 20.07 8.46 -6.83
N GLY A 178 19.36 8.15 -5.74
CA GLY A 178 18.60 9.13 -4.95
C GLY A 178 19.47 10.28 -4.43
N LYS A 179 20.72 10.00 -4.04
CA LYS A 179 21.72 11.01 -3.62
C LYS A 179 22.10 11.98 -4.74
N ARG A 180 22.00 11.53 -6.00
CA ARG A 180 22.27 12.33 -7.22
C ARG A 180 21.03 13.07 -7.73
N GLY A 181 19.91 13.02 -6.99
CA GLY A 181 18.65 13.68 -7.36
C GLY A 181 17.85 12.94 -8.43
N ILE A 182 18.26 11.72 -8.81
CA ILE A 182 17.53 10.88 -9.76
C ILE A 182 16.51 10.04 -8.98
N ARG A 183 15.27 9.98 -9.47
CA ARG A 183 14.23 9.12 -8.91
C ARG A 183 14.09 7.86 -9.75
N VAL A 184 14.31 6.70 -9.13
CA VAL A 184 14.00 5.39 -9.73
C VAL A 184 12.66 4.90 -9.18
N SER A 185 11.84 4.25 -10.01
CA SER A 185 10.53 3.74 -9.60
C SER A 185 10.07 2.60 -10.51
N ALA A 186 9.39 1.61 -9.96
CA ALA A 186 8.71 0.56 -10.74
C ALA A 186 7.25 0.96 -11.01
N VAL A 187 6.74 0.53 -12.16
CA VAL A 187 5.29 0.35 -12.38
C VAL A 187 5.05 -1.15 -12.54
N CYS A 188 4.16 -1.69 -11.72
CA CYS A 188 3.78 -3.10 -11.74
C CYS A 188 2.36 -3.23 -12.36
N PRO A 189 2.19 -3.06 -13.69
CA PRO A 189 0.88 -3.18 -14.30
C PRO A 189 0.35 -4.60 -14.12
N GLY A 190 -0.84 -4.72 -13.53
CA GLY A 190 -1.65 -5.92 -13.66
C GLY A 190 -2.43 -5.92 -14.97
N PHE A 191 -3.24 -6.95 -15.16
CA PHE A 191 -4.20 -6.99 -16.26
C PHE A 191 -5.30 -5.94 -16.03
N VAL A 192 -5.74 -5.29 -17.11
CA VAL A 192 -6.80 -4.26 -17.08
C VAL A 192 -7.85 -4.67 -18.10
N ASP A 193 -9.13 -4.68 -17.70
CA ASP A 193 -10.20 -4.99 -18.65
C ASP A 193 -10.23 -3.93 -19.76
N THR A 194 -9.91 -4.38 -20.98
CA THR A 194 -9.93 -3.56 -22.19
C THR A 194 -10.44 -4.41 -23.35
N THR A 195 -10.97 -3.76 -24.39
CA THR A 195 -11.40 -4.41 -25.64
C THR A 195 -10.27 -5.13 -26.40
N LEU A 196 -9.01 -5.00 -25.93
CA LEU A 196 -7.84 -5.70 -26.44
C LEU A 196 -7.64 -7.11 -25.84
N LEU A 197 -8.32 -7.44 -24.73
CA LEU A 197 -8.29 -8.80 -24.16
C LEU A 197 -9.17 -9.75 -24.96
N THR A 198 -8.59 -10.85 -25.44
CA THR A 198 -9.34 -11.92 -26.13
C THR A 198 -10.29 -12.64 -25.17
N PRO A 199 -11.34 -13.32 -25.67
CA PRO A 199 -12.28 -14.07 -24.82
C PRO A 199 -11.59 -15.11 -23.91
N GLU A 200 -10.55 -15.78 -24.41
CA GLU A 200 -9.80 -16.80 -23.68
C GLU A 200 -9.00 -16.17 -22.53
N TYR A 201 -8.35 -15.03 -22.77
CA TYR A 201 -7.68 -14.27 -21.72
C TYR A 201 -8.67 -13.67 -20.72
N ARG A 202 -9.88 -13.27 -21.14
CA ARG A 202 -10.93 -12.80 -20.21
C ARG A 202 -11.37 -13.91 -19.25
N VAL A 203 -11.48 -15.15 -19.70
CA VAL A 203 -11.78 -16.30 -18.81
C VAL A 203 -10.62 -16.58 -17.85
N LEU A 204 -9.38 -16.54 -18.33
CA LEU A 204 -8.18 -16.72 -17.50
C LEU A 204 -8.01 -15.60 -16.43
N LEU A 205 -8.55 -14.41 -16.70
CA LEU A 205 -8.34 -13.19 -15.93
C LEU A 205 -9.61 -12.62 -15.30
N ASP A 206 -10.72 -13.37 -15.29
CA ASP A 206 -12.03 -12.90 -14.79
C ASP A 206 -11.95 -12.41 -13.33
N TRP A 207 -11.12 -13.09 -12.52
CA TRP A 207 -10.77 -12.75 -11.14
C TRP A 207 -10.10 -11.37 -10.96
N SER A 208 -9.55 -10.79 -12.03
CA SER A 208 -8.85 -9.49 -12.04
C SER A 208 -9.66 -8.37 -12.70
N ILE A 209 -10.83 -8.68 -13.28
CA ILE A 209 -11.50 -7.83 -14.28
C ILE A 209 -12.72 -7.08 -13.72
N ARG A 210 -13.52 -7.70 -12.85
CA ARG A 210 -14.78 -7.12 -12.37
C ARG A 210 -14.58 -6.35 -11.06
N LYS A 211 -15.18 -5.15 -10.92
CA LYS A 211 -15.17 -4.34 -9.68
C LYS A 211 -16.53 -3.75 -9.35
N ASN A 212 -16.97 -3.92 -8.10
CA ASN A 212 -17.91 -3.05 -7.40
C ASN A 212 -17.75 -3.26 -5.86
N PRO A 213 -18.16 -2.29 -5.01
CA PRO A 213 -17.76 -2.28 -3.59
C PRO A 213 -18.72 -3.05 -2.65
N GLY A 214 -18.19 -3.61 -1.55
CA GLY A 214 -18.98 -4.27 -0.50
C GLY A 214 -18.22 -4.54 0.81
N ILE A 215 -18.95 -4.48 1.94
CA ILE A 215 -18.51 -4.78 3.33
C ILE A 215 -17.87 -6.17 3.42
N LEU A 216 -16.81 -6.33 4.23
CA LEU A 216 -15.86 -7.42 4.05
C LEU A 216 -15.23 -8.00 5.33
N PHE A 217 -15.07 -9.34 5.37
CA PHE A 217 -14.63 -10.12 6.54
C PHE A 217 -13.81 -11.35 6.17
N LEU A 218 -12.81 -11.75 6.96
CA LEU A 218 -12.17 -13.07 6.83
C LEU A 218 -12.93 -14.13 7.68
N ILE A 219 -13.58 -15.09 7.01
CA ILE A 219 -14.31 -16.27 7.53
C ILE A 219 -13.41 -17.50 7.50
N THR A 220 -13.55 -18.43 8.45
CA THR A 220 -13.03 -19.81 8.31
C THR A 220 -14.10 -20.89 8.48
N ALA A 221 -13.78 -22.11 8.04
CA ALA A 221 -14.55 -23.33 8.29
C ALA A 221 -13.66 -24.38 8.98
N ASP A 222 -13.87 -24.55 10.29
CA ASP A 222 -13.20 -25.51 11.18
C ASP A 222 -11.67 -25.39 11.36
N MET A 223 -11.13 -26.17 12.31
CA MET A 223 -9.74 -26.11 12.79
C MET A 223 -8.97 -27.41 12.45
N PRO A 224 -7.66 -27.35 12.17
CA PRO A 224 -6.80 -26.15 12.15
C PRO A 224 -7.04 -25.28 10.91
N ILE A 225 -7.07 -23.95 11.09
CA ILE A 225 -7.23 -23.01 9.98
C ILE A 225 -6.04 -23.14 9.03
N LEU A 226 -6.28 -23.65 7.81
CA LEU A 226 -5.31 -23.59 6.73
C LEU A 226 -5.54 -22.32 5.89
N PRO A 227 -4.53 -21.78 5.19
CA PRO A 227 -4.68 -20.52 4.44
C PRO A 227 -5.76 -20.54 3.35
N HIS A 228 -6.20 -21.73 2.89
CA HIS A 228 -7.26 -21.91 1.90
C HIS A 228 -8.67 -21.92 2.50
N ASP A 229 -8.81 -22.12 3.81
CA ASP A 229 -10.10 -22.06 4.52
C ASP A 229 -10.49 -20.62 4.87
N ILE A 230 -9.56 -19.67 4.67
CA ILE A 230 -9.78 -18.25 4.91
C ILE A 230 -10.48 -17.64 3.70
N HIS A 231 -11.69 -17.14 3.91
CA HIS A 231 -12.58 -16.64 2.86
C HIS A 231 -13.05 -15.23 3.14
N LEU A 232 -13.31 -14.43 2.11
CA LEU A 232 -13.95 -13.14 2.32
C LEU A 232 -15.47 -13.31 2.47
N GLY A 233 -16.14 -12.42 3.20
CA GLY A 233 -17.54 -12.55 3.57
C GLY A 233 -18.30 -11.24 3.62
N GLN A 234 -19.62 -11.28 3.43
CA GLN A 234 -20.57 -10.21 3.76
C GLN A 234 -21.68 -10.77 4.65
N VAL A 235 -21.95 -10.13 5.79
CA VAL A 235 -23.12 -10.41 6.64
C VAL A 235 -24.22 -9.38 6.39
N ASP A 236 -25.49 -9.77 6.61
CA ASP A 236 -26.60 -8.81 6.67
C ASP A 236 -26.64 -8.14 8.06
N PRO A 237 -26.43 -6.81 8.15
CA PRO A 237 -26.46 -6.09 9.43
C PRO A 237 -27.86 -6.04 10.06
N LYS A 238 -28.95 -6.33 9.33
CA LYS A 238 -30.29 -6.46 9.93
C LYS A 238 -30.43 -7.77 10.70
N THR A 239 -29.79 -8.83 10.21
CA THR A 239 -29.77 -10.15 10.86
C THR A 239 -28.73 -10.20 11.99
N TYR A 240 -27.58 -9.52 11.82
CA TYR A 240 -26.50 -9.46 12.81
C TYR A 240 -26.12 -8.00 13.12
N PRO A 241 -26.92 -7.27 13.92
CA PRO A 241 -26.67 -5.85 14.21
C PRO A 241 -25.39 -5.60 15.01
N ASP A 242 -24.93 -6.60 15.78
CA ASP A 242 -23.57 -6.64 16.31
C ASP A 242 -22.96 -8.02 16.05
N LEU A 243 -22.02 -8.06 15.10
CA LEU A 243 -21.37 -9.29 14.68
C LEU A 243 -20.39 -9.83 15.72
N GLY A 244 -19.74 -8.96 16.49
CA GLY A 244 -18.78 -9.37 17.52
C GLY A 244 -19.47 -10.03 18.70
N VAL A 245 -20.58 -9.44 19.16
CA VAL A 245 -21.47 -10.07 20.15
C VAL A 245 -22.02 -11.39 19.61
N ALA A 246 -22.52 -11.43 18.37
CA ALA A 246 -23.04 -12.66 17.79
C ALA A 246 -22.00 -13.79 17.71
N SER A 247 -20.73 -13.46 17.44
CA SER A 247 -19.63 -14.42 17.39
C SER A 247 -19.28 -14.97 18.77
N VAL A 248 -19.16 -14.10 19.78
CA VAL A 248 -18.85 -14.53 21.17
C VAL A 248 -19.99 -15.33 21.79
N GLU A 249 -21.25 -15.00 21.48
CA GLU A 249 -22.44 -15.78 21.86
C GLU A 249 -22.58 -17.11 21.09
N LYS A 250 -21.67 -17.41 20.15
CA LYS A 250 -21.68 -18.60 19.28
C LYS A 250 -23.00 -18.76 18.51
N LYS A 251 -23.62 -17.65 18.11
CA LYS A 251 -24.77 -17.68 17.20
C LYS A 251 -24.31 -18.25 15.86
N ARG A 252 -25.21 -18.98 15.18
CA ARG A 252 -24.97 -19.44 13.81
C ARG A 252 -24.99 -18.23 12.87
N ILE A 253 -23.81 -17.72 12.54
CA ILE A 253 -23.64 -16.58 11.62
C ILE A 253 -23.55 -17.13 10.20
N GLU A 254 -24.38 -16.61 9.31
CA GLU A 254 -24.33 -16.85 7.88
C GLU A 254 -23.81 -15.60 7.15
N ALA A 255 -22.89 -15.81 6.21
CA ALA A 255 -22.26 -14.76 5.43
C ALA A 255 -22.13 -15.18 3.96
N ASN A 256 -22.39 -14.26 3.04
CA ASN A 256 -22.20 -14.49 1.61
C ASN A 256 -20.72 -14.40 1.27
N LEU A 257 -20.16 -15.44 0.65
CA LEU A 257 -18.76 -15.51 0.24
C LEU A 257 -18.45 -14.35 -0.70
N ILE A 258 -17.35 -13.67 -0.42
CA ILE A 258 -16.73 -12.68 -1.30
C ILE A 258 -15.51 -13.31 -1.98
N THR A 259 -15.36 -13.08 -3.28
CA THR A 259 -14.16 -13.44 -4.05
C THR A 259 -13.41 -12.18 -4.47
N GLY A 260 -12.07 -12.15 -4.36
CA GLY A 260 -11.24 -10.97 -4.62
C GLY A 260 -10.47 -10.52 -3.37
N SER A 261 -10.25 -9.21 -3.20
CA SER A 261 -9.54 -8.63 -2.04
C SER A 261 -10.45 -7.72 -1.19
N ILE A 262 -9.91 -7.19 -0.09
CA ILE A 262 -10.65 -6.23 0.75
C ILE A 262 -11.06 -4.92 0.04
N PHE A 263 -10.51 -4.66 -1.16
CA PHE A 263 -10.65 -3.40 -1.89
C PHE A 263 -11.47 -3.50 -3.19
N ASP A 264 -11.74 -4.72 -3.65
CA ASP A 264 -12.42 -5.01 -4.92
C ASP A 264 -13.18 -6.34 -4.94
N GLY A 265 -13.38 -6.94 -3.78
CA GLY A 265 -14.09 -8.20 -3.62
C GLY A 265 -15.56 -8.14 -4.05
N LEU A 266 -16.01 -9.22 -4.68
CA LEU A 266 -17.35 -9.40 -5.20
C LEU A 266 -18.14 -10.37 -4.32
N VAL A 267 -19.26 -9.90 -3.77
CA VAL A 267 -20.21 -10.76 -3.05
C VAL A 267 -20.82 -11.76 -4.02
N THR A 268 -20.77 -13.04 -3.67
CA THR A 268 -21.35 -14.15 -4.44
C THR A 268 -22.65 -14.63 -3.80
N GLU A 269 -23.45 -15.39 -4.56
CA GLU A 269 -24.66 -16.06 -4.06
C GLU A 269 -24.35 -17.25 -3.12
N LYS A 270 -23.08 -17.64 -2.96
CA LYS A 270 -22.68 -18.75 -2.08
C LYS A 270 -22.64 -18.27 -0.63
N THR A 271 -23.65 -18.62 0.17
CA THR A 271 -23.62 -18.44 1.62
C THR A 271 -22.73 -19.48 2.30
N MET A 272 -22.00 -19.07 3.33
CA MET A 272 -21.18 -19.91 4.21
C MET A 272 -21.55 -19.64 5.68
N THR A 273 -21.39 -20.65 6.54
CA THR A 273 -21.50 -20.47 8.00
C THR A 273 -20.13 -20.08 8.55
N VAL A 274 -20.07 -19.06 9.40
CA VAL A 274 -18.82 -18.53 9.95
C VAL A 274 -18.39 -19.35 11.18
N ALA A 275 -17.24 -20.01 11.14
CA ALA A 275 -16.69 -20.69 12.31
C ALA A 275 -15.96 -19.74 13.27
N GLN A 276 -15.19 -18.79 12.72
CA GLN A 276 -14.43 -17.79 13.50
C GLN A 276 -14.31 -16.46 12.73
N LEU A 277 -14.34 -15.36 13.46
CA LEU A 277 -13.95 -14.04 12.96
C LEU A 277 -12.43 -13.85 13.05
N LEU A 278 -11.85 -13.29 11.99
CA LEU A 278 -10.46 -12.88 11.88
C LEU A 278 -10.38 -11.33 11.76
N PRO A 279 -9.19 -10.69 11.83
CA PRO A 279 -9.11 -9.25 11.60
C PRO A 279 -9.64 -8.92 10.19
N PRO A 280 -10.38 -7.82 9.97
CA PRO A 280 -11.01 -7.55 8.67
C PRO A 280 -10.05 -7.12 7.56
N ILE A 281 -8.75 -7.01 7.85
CA ILE A 281 -7.65 -6.92 6.88
C ILE A 281 -6.53 -7.86 7.33
N SER A 282 -5.87 -8.56 6.39
CA SER A 282 -4.74 -9.42 6.74
C SER A 282 -3.47 -8.63 7.10
N ALA A 283 -2.55 -9.24 7.85
CA ALA A 283 -1.26 -8.63 8.17
C ALA A 283 -0.36 -8.43 6.93
N ASP A 284 -0.56 -9.20 5.87
CA ASP A 284 0.15 -9.05 4.59
C ASP A 284 -0.44 -7.92 3.72
N GLU A 285 -1.74 -7.69 3.82
CA GLU A 285 -2.41 -6.51 3.24
C GLU A 285 -2.23 -5.24 4.07
N THR A 286 -1.60 -5.31 5.26
CA THR A 286 -1.36 -4.17 6.16
C THR A 286 0.11 -3.73 6.14
N PRO A 287 0.50 -2.69 5.36
CA PRO A 287 1.90 -2.26 5.29
C PRO A 287 2.36 -1.56 6.58
N ILE A 288 1.47 -0.78 7.20
CA ILE A 288 1.75 0.02 8.39
C ILE A 288 0.47 0.35 9.17
N ILE A 289 0.59 0.41 10.50
CA ILE A 289 -0.44 0.95 11.40
C ILE A 289 0.08 2.28 11.95
N ARG A 290 -0.61 3.37 11.63
CA ARG A 290 -0.31 4.72 12.13
C ARG A 290 -1.32 5.10 13.20
N CYS A 291 -0.87 5.63 14.32
CA CYS A 291 -1.70 5.94 15.47
C CYS A 291 -1.50 7.40 15.91
N LEU A 292 -2.52 7.98 16.53
CA LEU A 292 -2.53 9.39 16.91
C LEU A 292 -2.78 9.58 18.41
N GLY A 293 -1.83 10.22 19.09
CA GLY A 293 -1.95 10.56 20.51
C GLY A 293 -2.73 11.87 20.74
N LEU A 294 -3.30 12.01 21.94
CA LEU A 294 -3.91 13.25 22.47
C LEU A 294 -4.96 13.87 21.54
N LYS A 295 -5.86 13.04 21.00
CA LYS A 295 -6.74 13.42 19.88
C LYS A 295 -8.16 13.85 20.29
N TYR A 296 -8.63 13.51 21.49
CA TYR A 296 -9.92 14.00 22.01
C TYR A 296 -9.71 15.18 22.95
N ARG A 297 -10.57 16.19 22.87
CA ARG A 297 -10.45 17.45 23.65
C ARG A 297 -10.38 17.17 25.16
N ASP A 298 -11.26 16.30 25.64
CA ASP A 298 -11.32 15.92 27.05
C ASP A 298 -10.22 14.96 27.48
N HIS A 299 -9.71 14.12 26.58
CA HIS A 299 -8.54 13.29 26.88
C HIS A 299 -7.26 14.14 27.04
N ALA A 300 -7.08 15.20 26.23
CA ALA A 300 -5.99 16.15 26.42
C ALA A 300 -6.09 16.89 27.77
N ARG A 301 -7.31 17.27 28.19
CA ARG A 301 -7.59 17.86 29.51
C ARG A 301 -7.30 16.89 30.65
N GLU A 302 -7.76 15.65 30.54
CA GLU A 302 -7.51 14.54 31.47
C GLU A 302 -6.00 14.33 31.68
N ALA A 303 -5.25 14.19 30.58
CA ALA A 303 -3.79 14.05 30.57
C ALA A 303 -3.04 15.27 31.14
N LYS A 304 -3.73 16.37 31.46
CA LYS A 304 -3.17 17.67 31.89
C LYS A 304 -2.15 18.25 30.89
N MET A 305 -2.31 17.92 29.61
CA MET A 305 -1.45 18.38 28.52
C MET A 305 -2.11 19.51 27.73
N PRO A 306 -1.34 20.47 27.18
CA PRO A 306 -1.91 21.46 26.26
C PRO A 306 -2.49 20.75 25.02
N ILE A 307 -3.63 21.24 24.53
CA ILE A 307 -4.23 20.75 23.28
C ILE A 307 -3.19 20.90 22.16
N PRO A 308 -2.81 19.80 21.48
CA PRO A 308 -1.72 19.83 20.51
C PRO A 308 -2.10 20.62 19.26
N SER A 309 -1.19 21.48 18.78
CA SER A 309 -1.40 22.26 17.55
C SER A 309 -1.18 21.46 16.26
N HIS A 310 -0.64 20.24 16.38
CA HIS A 310 -0.37 19.31 15.27
C HIS A 310 -0.59 17.87 15.77
N PRO A 311 -1.09 16.94 14.93
CA PRO A 311 -1.25 15.53 15.29
C PRO A 311 0.04 14.89 15.81
N VAL A 312 -0.04 14.25 16.99
CA VAL A 312 1.08 13.51 17.60
C VAL A 312 1.11 12.09 17.02
N LEU A 313 2.06 11.82 16.12
CA LEU A 313 2.13 10.56 15.39
C LEU A 313 3.04 9.52 16.05
N PHE A 314 2.55 8.28 16.17
CA PHE A 314 3.36 7.09 16.40
C PHE A 314 2.91 5.94 15.49
N ILE A 315 3.58 4.80 15.56
CA ILE A 315 3.28 3.62 14.73
C ILE A 315 3.12 2.38 15.61
N LYS A 316 2.29 1.44 15.15
CA LYS A 316 2.38 0.04 15.56
C LYS A 316 2.91 -0.77 14.34
N PRO A 317 3.84 -1.72 14.51
CA PRO A 317 4.26 -2.58 13.41
C PRO A 317 3.10 -3.52 13.02
N ARG A 318 3.09 -4.01 11.78
CA ARG A 318 2.04 -4.94 11.31
C ARG A 318 1.95 -6.24 12.14
N ALA A 319 3.02 -6.64 12.84
CA ALA A 319 3.05 -7.78 13.76
C ALA A 319 2.14 -7.58 15.01
N ALA A 320 1.87 -6.34 15.39
CA ALA A 320 0.94 -6.02 16.47
C ALA A 320 -0.52 -6.35 16.12
N LEU A 321 -0.86 -6.57 14.85
CA LEU A 321 -2.24 -6.76 14.38
C LEU A 321 -2.91 -7.99 15.03
N CYS A 322 -3.99 -7.72 15.77
CA CYS A 322 -4.81 -8.74 16.42
C CYS A 322 -6.22 -8.77 15.81
N GLY A 323 -6.82 -9.95 15.83
CA GLY A 323 -8.23 -10.14 15.47
C GLY A 323 -9.15 -9.99 16.70
N PRO A 324 -10.46 -10.07 16.48
CA PRO A 324 -11.44 -10.22 17.55
C PRO A 324 -11.29 -11.57 18.27
N SER A 325 -12.03 -11.74 19.37
CA SER A 325 -12.28 -13.03 20.03
C SER A 325 -12.60 -14.13 19.00
N PRO A 326 -12.04 -15.35 19.14
CA PRO A 326 -11.35 -15.90 20.30
C PRO A 326 -9.86 -15.53 20.41
N ARG A 327 -9.31 -14.66 19.56
CA ARG A 327 -7.89 -14.28 19.65
C ARG A 327 -7.64 -13.37 20.86
N LYS A 328 -6.68 -13.77 21.70
CA LYS A 328 -6.30 -13.05 22.92
C LYS A 328 -5.27 -11.96 22.64
N ILE A 329 -5.29 -10.90 23.44
CA ILE A 329 -4.25 -9.86 23.43
C ILE A 329 -3.11 -10.37 24.30
N SER A 330 -1.92 -10.52 23.72
CA SER A 330 -0.73 -11.03 24.42
C SER A 330 0.02 -9.88 25.10
N VAL A 331 0.27 -9.99 26.39
CA VAL A 331 1.05 -9.02 27.18
C VAL A 331 2.37 -9.68 27.59
N PRO A 332 3.52 -9.26 27.00
CA PRO A 332 4.82 -9.83 27.31
C PRO A 332 5.21 -9.66 28.78
N LYS A 333 5.95 -10.62 29.35
CA LYS A 333 6.34 -10.66 30.79
C LYS A 333 6.91 -9.36 31.35
N HIS A 334 7.68 -8.62 30.55
CA HIS A 334 8.29 -7.35 30.95
C HIS A 334 7.33 -6.14 30.90
N CYS A 335 6.11 -6.32 30.37
CA CYS A 335 5.02 -5.34 30.36
C CYS A 335 3.91 -5.67 31.38
N GLN A 336 4.06 -6.76 32.16
CA GLN A 336 3.15 -7.19 33.23
C GLN A 336 3.47 -6.50 34.57
N ASP A 337 3.94 -5.25 34.52
CA ASP A 337 4.40 -4.44 35.68
C ASP A 337 3.30 -3.53 36.26
N GLY A 338 2.07 -3.65 35.79
CA GLY A 338 0.97 -2.76 36.13
C GLY A 338 0.95 -1.44 35.34
N THR A 339 1.62 -1.35 34.19
CA THR A 339 1.53 -0.19 33.28
C THR A 339 0.72 -0.42 32.00
N SER A 340 0.27 -1.66 31.75
CA SER A 340 -0.55 -2.02 30.59
C SER A 340 -1.96 -1.40 30.66
N ASP A 341 -2.33 -0.69 29.59
CA ASP A 341 -3.54 0.16 29.50
C ASP A 341 -4.30 -0.06 28.17
N TYR A 342 -5.54 0.41 28.10
CA TYR A 342 -6.45 0.31 26.94
C TYR A 342 -6.71 1.67 26.27
N GLU A 343 -6.87 1.64 24.95
CA GLU A 343 -7.23 2.80 24.13
C GLU A 343 -8.25 2.38 23.06
N ALA A 344 -9.52 2.74 23.24
CA ALA A 344 -10.52 2.58 22.18
C ALA A 344 -10.30 3.59 21.05
N GLU A 345 -10.08 3.14 19.82
CA GLU A 345 -9.82 4.03 18.66
C GLU A 345 -10.68 3.63 17.45
N LEU A 346 -11.40 4.60 16.84
CA LEU A 346 -11.91 4.42 15.48
C LEU A 346 -10.71 4.21 14.54
N THR A 347 -10.72 3.12 13.78
CA THR A 347 -9.65 2.75 12.85
C THR A 347 -10.11 2.85 11.41
N VAL A 348 -9.36 3.59 10.59
CA VAL A 348 -9.65 3.82 9.16
C VAL A 348 -8.70 2.99 8.30
N VAL A 349 -9.24 2.25 7.33
CA VAL A 349 -8.46 1.49 6.32
C VAL A 349 -8.32 2.31 5.04
N ILE A 350 -7.09 2.53 4.57
CA ILE A 350 -6.84 3.28 3.33
C ILE A 350 -7.14 2.41 2.10
N GLY A 351 -8.25 2.68 1.42
CA GLY A 351 -8.67 1.92 0.22
C GLY A 351 -7.90 2.22 -1.08
N LYS A 352 -7.18 3.35 -1.15
CA LYS A 352 -6.42 3.77 -2.35
C LYS A 352 -5.08 4.38 -1.95
N THR A 353 -4.00 3.92 -2.56
CA THR A 353 -2.65 4.48 -2.32
C THR A 353 -2.59 5.94 -2.72
N GLY A 354 -2.06 6.80 -1.85
CA GLY A 354 -1.93 8.24 -2.08
C GLY A 354 -0.75 8.86 -1.34
N ARG A 355 -0.24 9.98 -1.86
CA ARG A 355 0.87 10.74 -1.27
C ARG A 355 0.64 12.23 -1.51
N ASP A 356 1.02 13.05 -0.53
CA ASP A 356 0.91 14.51 -0.57
C ASP A 356 -0.53 14.98 -0.87
N ILE A 357 -1.52 14.25 -0.33
CA ILE A 357 -2.94 14.66 -0.27
C ILE A 357 -2.98 15.96 0.56
N PRO A 358 -3.50 17.08 0.02
CA PRO A 358 -3.01 18.40 0.43
C PRO A 358 -3.64 18.99 1.71
N GLN A 359 -2.92 19.01 2.86
CA GLN A 359 -3.23 19.87 4.04
C GLN A 359 -2.08 20.00 5.07
N LYS A 360 -1.18 20.97 4.92
CA LYS A 360 0.11 21.14 5.67
C LYS A 360 0.05 20.90 7.20
N LYS A 361 1.02 20.28 7.94
CA LYS A 361 2.24 19.45 7.71
C LYS A 361 2.84 19.01 9.09
N ALA A 362 3.16 17.74 9.38
CA ALA A 362 4.15 17.32 10.44
C ALA A 362 4.44 15.78 10.51
N VAL A 363 5.19 15.33 11.54
CA VAL A 363 5.91 14.03 11.69
C VAL A 363 5.82 13.46 13.13
N GLY A 364 6.31 12.24 13.41
CA GLY A 364 6.44 11.65 14.76
C GLY A 364 7.17 10.30 14.77
N TRP A 365 7.20 9.57 15.92
CA TRP A 365 7.49 8.12 16.11
C TRP A 365 7.47 7.71 17.61
N SER A 366 7.13 6.45 17.94
CA SER A 366 7.32 5.82 19.28
C SER A 366 7.23 4.28 19.23
N PHE A 367 7.88 3.58 20.17
CA PHE A 367 8.09 2.11 20.18
C PHE A 367 7.19 1.32 21.16
N SER A 368 6.77 1.92 22.27
CA SER A 368 6.08 1.25 23.40
C SER A 368 4.66 0.75 23.11
N LYS A 369 4.12 1.03 21.92
CA LYS A 369 2.73 0.71 21.54
C LYS A 369 2.63 -0.48 20.58
N GLY A 370 3.75 -1.15 20.27
CA GLY A 370 3.88 -2.01 19.09
C GLY A 370 4.22 -3.48 19.31
N PHE A 371 3.95 -4.05 20.48
CA PHE A 371 4.19 -5.48 20.75
C PHE A 371 3.14 -6.38 20.08
N ASP A 372 3.44 -7.66 19.91
CA ASP A 372 2.60 -8.60 19.16
C ASP A 372 1.18 -8.71 19.73
N SER A 373 0.19 -8.73 18.85
CA SER A 373 -1.24 -8.75 19.20
C SER A 373 -1.77 -7.54 20.01
N SER A 374 -1.01 -6.43 20.14
CA SER A 374 -1.44 -5.20 20.84
C SER A 374 -2.33 -4.24 20.03
N ALA A 375 -2.66 -4.58 18.78
CA ALA A 375 -3.54 -3.80 17.90
C ALA A 375 -4.77 -4.61 17.43
N PRO A 376 -5.74 -4.91 18.32
CA PRO A 376 -7.03 -5.46 17.91
C PRO A 376 -7.75 -4.57 16.91
N ILE A 377 -8.33 -5.18 15.87
CA ILE A 377 -9.26 -4.53 14.94
C ILE A 377 -10.42 -5.46 14.62
N GLY A 378 -11.60 -4.88 14.35
CA GLY A 378 -12.84 -5.60 14.09
C GLY A 378 -14.02 -4.95 14.83
N PRO A 379 -15.15 -5.67 14.97
CA PRO A 379 -15.40 -7.01 14.43
C PRO A 379 -15.61 -6.97 12.90
N VAL A 380 -15.84 -5.78 12.34
CA VAL A 380 -16.20 -5.57 10.93
C VAL A 380 -15.30 -4.52 10.24
N LEU A 381 -15.26 -4.54 8.90
CA LEU A 381 -14.89 -3.37 8.10
C LEU A 381 -16.12 -2.85 7.35
N VAL A 382 -16.65 -1.72 7.81
CA VAL A 382 -17.77 -1.02 7.16
C VAL A 382 -17.26 -0.20 5.97
N ALA A 383 -17.95 -0.31 4.83
CA ALA A 383 -17.67 0.54 3.67
C ALA A 383 -18.05 2.00 3.94
N GLN A 384 -17.31 2.96 3.39
CA GLN A 384 -17.50 4.39 3.67
C GLN A 384 -18.95 4.84 3.40
N GLU A 385 -19.57 4.30 2.35
CA GLU A 385 -20.91 4.63 1.87
C GLU A 385 -22.03 4.13 2.82
N GLN A 386 -21.69 3.42 3.88
CA GLN A 386 -22.62 2.91 4.90
C GLN A 386 -22.56 3.70 6.22
N ILE A 387 -21.56 4.58 6.38
CA ILE A 387 -21.45 5.51 7.50
C ILE A 387 -21.90 6.89 7.01
N SER A 388 -22.98 7.43 7.60
CA SER A 388 -23.56 8.73 7.21
C SER A 388 -22.62 9.89 7.53
N ASP A 389 -22.03 9.91 8.73
CA ASP A 389 -20.95 10.81 9.11
C ASP A 389 -20.00 10.11 10.10
N PRO A 390 -18.71 9.94 9.79
CA PRO A 390 -17.74 9.38 10.75
C PRO A 390 -17.46 10.29 11.96
N HIS A 391 -17.96 11.54 11.95
CA HIS A 391 -17.85 12.51 13.04
C HIS A 391 -19.07 12.56 13.96
N ASP A 392 -20.06 11.68 13.79
CA ASP A 392 -21.22 11.56 14.68
C ASP A 392 -21.52 10.08 14.99
N LEU A 393 -20.55 9.40 15.62
CA LEU A 393 -20.67 8.01 16.08
C LEU A 393 -20.38 7.92 17.58
N ARG A 394 -21.23 7.25 18.36
CA ARG A 394 -20.88 6.91 19.74
C ARG A 394 -19.76 5.88 19.78
N ILE A 395 -18.75 6.10 20.62
CA ILE A 395 -17.65 5.18 20.91
C ILE A 395 -17.59 4.89 22.41
N LYS A 396 -17.53 3.60 22.77
CA LYS A 396 -17.46 3.13 24.15
C LYS A 396 -16.37 2.10 24.33
N ALA A 397 -15.83 2.06 25.54
CA ALA A 397 -14.93 1.01 26.01
C ALA A 397 -15.49 0.40 27.29
N ILE A 398 -15.42 -0.93 27.44
CA ILE A 398 -15.94 -1.67 28.58
C ILE A 398 -14.85 -2.61 29.08
N HIS A 399 -14.48 -2.50 30.36
CA HIS A 399 -13.49 -3.35 31.03
C HIS A 399 -14.18 -4.12 32.17
N ASN A 400 -14.16 -5.45 32.11
CA ASN A 400 -14.78 -6.34 33.10
C ASN A 400 -16.24 -5.98 33.42
N ARG A 401 -17.03 -5.65 32.38
CA ARG A 401 -18.44 -5.17 32.41
C ARG A 401 -18.66 -3.72 32.89
N ASN A 402 -17.63 -2.99 33.29
CA ASN A 402 -17.74 -1.57 33.63
C ASN A 402 -17.48 -0.72 32.39
N VAL A 403 -18.36 0.24 32.08
CA VAL A 403 -18.07 1.24 31.04
C VAL A 403 -16.91 2.11 31.52
N VAL A 404 -15.82 2.16 30.73
CA VAL A 404 -14.59 2.87 31.09
C VAL A 404 -14.27 4.07 30.19
N GLN A 405 -14.76 4.08 28.96
CA GLN A 405 -14.76 5.26 28.09
C GLN A 405 -16.14 5.35 27.42
N ASP A 406 -16.71 6.55 27.26
CA ASP A 406 -18.01 6.77 26.62
C ASP A 406 -18.07 8.19 26.03
N SER A 407 -17.97 8.31 24.71
CA SER A 407 -17.81 9.59 23.98
C SER A 407 -18.48 9.55 22.60
N SER A 408 -18.58 10.69 21.92
CA SER A 408 -18.86 10.79 20.49
C SER A 408 -17.55 11.02 19.69
N THR A 409 -17.50 10.61 18.42
CA THR A 409 -16.43 10.96 17.48
C THR A 409 -16.45 12.43 17.03
N GLU A 410 -17.45 13.22 17.45
CA GLU A 410 -17.48 14.68 17.24
C GLU A 410 -16.36 15.41 18.02
N GLU A 411 -15.95 14.85 19.16
CA GLU A 411 -14.96 15.42 20.08
C GLU A 411 -13.50 15.25 19.60
N MET A 412 -13.32 14.73 18.38
CA MET A 412 -12.03 14.62 17.70
C MET A 412 -11.48 16.02 17.38
N ILE A 413 -10.27 16.32 17.88
CA ILE A 413 -9.57 17.59 17.64
C ILE A 413 -9.29 17.83 16.14
N PHE A 414 -9.04 16.75 15.39
CA PHE A 414 -8.77 16.77 13.95
C PHE A 414 -9.76 15.86 13.21
N GLY A 415 -10.18 16.26 12.00
CA GLY A 415 -11.12 15.50 11.17
C GLY A 415 -10.49 14.28 10.47
N VAL A 416 -11.28 13.26 10.06
CA VAL A 416 -10.77 12.05 9.36
C VAL A 416 -10.05 12.43 8.06
N SER A 417 -10.66 13.34 7.28
CA SER A 417 -10.08 13.91 6.07
C SER A 417 -8.77 14.66 6.34
N GLU A 418 -8.73 15.47 7.40
CA GLU A 418 -7.55 16.22 7.83
C GLU A 418 -6.40 15.29 8.27
N MET A 419 -6.70 14.22 9.01
CA MET A 419 -5.71 13.20 9.37
C MET A 419 -5.13 12.50 8.13
N ILE A 420 -5.97 12.10 7.17
CA ILE A 420 -5.52 11.47 5.92
C ILE A 420 -4.61 12.44 5.14
N ALA A 421 -5.05 13.69 5.00
CA ALA A 421 -4.28 14.72 4.32
C ALA A 421 -2.92 14.97 5.02
N PHE A 422 -2.92 15.13 6.34
CA PHE A 422 -1.71 15.28 7.16
C PHE A 422 -0.74 14.10 7.00
N LEU A 423 -1.24 12.87 7.20
CA LEU A 423 -0.40 11.66 7.23
C LEU A 423 0.15 11.29 5.84
N SER A 424 -0.55 11.64 4.76
CA SER A 424 -0.05 11.40 3.40
C SER A 424 1.16 12.24 3.00
N GLN A 425 1.47 13.31 3.74
CA GLN A 425 2.49 14.26 3.34
C GLN A 425 3.88 13.71 3.57
N ARG A 426 4.70 13.81 2.51
CA ARG A 426 6.06 13.28 2.40
C ARG A 426 6.18 11.77 2.53
N THR A 427 5.19 11.07 3.08
CA THR A 427 5.17 9.63 3.33
C THR A 427 3.91 9.04 2.71
N THR A 428 4.04 8.21 1.67
CA THR A 428 2.91 7.54 1.01
C THR A 428 2.02 6.83 2.03
N LEU A 429 0.71 7.07 1.97
CA LEU A 429 -0.29 6.18 2.55
C LEU A 429 -0.55 5.09 1.53
N GLU A 430 -0.01 3.91 1.80
CA GLU A 430 -0.23 2.74 0.94
C GLU A 430 -1.64 2.18 1.18
N ARG A 431 -2.26 1.64 0.13
CA ARG A 431 -3.51 0.88 0.27
C ARG A 431 -3.33 -0.22 1.32
N GLY A 432 -4.29 -0.32 2.25
CA GLY A 432 -4.22 -1.20 3.42
C GLY A 432 -3.50 -0.61 4.64
N SER A 433 -2.97 0.62 4.56
CA SER A 433 -2.52 1.34 5.76
C SER A 433 -3.69 1.53 6.71
N LEU A 434 -3.45 1.29 8.00
CA LEU A 434 -4.40 1.61 9.06
C LEU A 434 -4.07 2.97 9.68
N ILE A 435 -5.10 3.78 9.92
CA ILE A 435 -5.02 4.98 10.76
C ILE A 435 -5.92 4.73 11.98
N MET A 436 -5.30 4.42 13.12
CA MET A 436 -5.99 4.43 14.41
C MET A 436 -6.06 5.91 14.86
N THR A 437 -7.27 6.40 15.06
CA THR A 437 -7.51 7.86 15.09
C THR A 437 -7.45 8.50 16.48
N GLY A 438 -6.90 7.81 17.48
CA GLY A 438 -6.82 8.26 18.87
C GLY A 438 -8.07 7.96 19.70
N THR A 439 -7.96 8.17 21.01
CA THR A 439 -8.91 7.65 22.02
C THR A 439 -9.61 8.74 22.86
N PRO A 440 -10.89 8.54 23.26
CA PRO A 440 -11.60 9.41 24.20
C PRO A 440 -11.04 9.37 25.64
N PRO A 441 -11.46 10.27 26.55
CA PRO A 441 -11.02 10.24 27.94
C PRO A 441 -11.45 8.95 28.67
N GLY A 442 -10.82 8.67 29.80
CA GLY A 442 -11.16 7.56 30.71
C GLY A 442 -10.19 6.38 30.69
N ILE A 443 -9.01 6.53 30.07
CA ILE A 443 -7.97 5.48 30.03
C ILE A 443 -7.49 5.09 31.44
N GLY A 444 -7.03 3.86 31.59
CA GLY A 444 -6.69 3.26 32.89
C GLY A 444 -5.60 4.00 33.65
N ALA A 445 -4.56 4.48 32.96
CA ALA A 445 -3.43 5.17 33.54
C ALA A 445 -3.78 6.54 34.15
N MET A 446 -4.91 7.14 33.76
CA MET A 446 -5.36 8.48 34.19
C MET A 446 -6.42 8.46 35.29
N ARG A 447 -6.91 7.27 35.67
CA ARG A 447 -7.91 7.09 36.75
C ARG A 447 -7.27 7.16 38.13
N ASP A 448 -8.10 7.47 39.13
CA ASP A 448 -7.75 7.40 40.55
C ASP A 448 -8.80 6.58 41.33
N PRO A 449 -8.47 5.38 41.84
CA PRO A 449 -7.21 4.67 41.61
C PRO A 449 -7.01 4.29 40.14
N LYS A 450 -5.76 4.10 39.72
CA LYS A 450 -5.43 3.63 38.37
C LYS A 450 -6.08 2.28 38.08
N VAL A 451 -6.51 2.10 36.84
CA VAL A 451 -6.98 0.82 36.32
C VAL A 451 -5.94 0.27 35.34
N VAL A 452 -5.69 -1.03 35.41
CA VAL A 452 -4.67 -1.73 34.61
C VAL A 452 -5.27 -3.00 34.04
N LEU A 453 -4.76 -3.45 32.89
CA LEU A 453 -5.16 -4.72 32.26
C LEU A 453 -4.44 -5.91 32.93
N ASN A 454 -5.19 -6.89 33.41
CA ASN A 454 -4.72 -8.10 34.08
C ASN A 454 -4.99 -9.36 33.26
N HIS A 455 -4.29 -10.46 33.55
CA HIS A 455 -4.56 -11.76 32.96
C HIS A 455 -6.02 -12.19 33.17
N GLY A 456 -6.72 -12.53 32.08
CA GLY A 456 -8.12 -12.96 32.09
C GLY A 456 -9.14 -11.82 32.06
N ASP A 457 -8.72 -10.55 31.99
CA ASP A 457 -9.64 -9.42 31.85
C ASP A 457 -10.38 -9.44 30.51
N ASP A 458 -11.68 -9.11 30.56
CA ASP A 458 -12.54 -8.91 29.39
C ASP A 458 -12.51 -7.42 28.99
N MET A 459 -12.05 -7.15 27.76
CA MET A 459 -12.00 -5.81 27.19
C MET A 459 -12.85 -5.73 25.93
N ARG A 460 -13.74 -4.73 25.86
CA ARG A 460 -14.63 -4.51 24.72
C ARG A 460 -14.57 -3.06 24.26
N VAL A 461 -14.67 -2.85 22.95
CA VAL A 461 -14.80 -1.53 22.32
C VAL A 461 -15.99 -1.57 21.37
N GLU A 462 -16.97 -0.71 21.60
CA GLU A 462 -18.19 -0.59 20.79
C GLU A 462 -18.12 0.73 20.01
N ILE A 463 -18.39 0.68 18.70
CA ILE A 463 -18.64 1.88 17.89
C ILE A 463 -20.00 1.75 17.21
N GLU A 464 -20.83 2.77 17.37
CA GLU A 464 -22.14 2.87 16.73
C GLU A 464 -22.05 2.70 15.21
N GLY A 465 -22.97 1.94 14.62
CA GLY A 465 -22.97 1.60 13.19
C GLY A 465 -21.86 0.63 12.75
N ILE A 466 -20.97 0.19 13.64
CA ILE A 466 -19.86 -0.74 13.34
C ILE A 466 -19.98 -2.05 14.16
N GLY A 467 -20.29 -1.96 15.45
CA GLY A 467 -20.40 -3.11 16.37
C GLY A 467 -19.24 -3.23 17.36
N MET A 468 -19.20 -4.34 18.11
CA MET A 468 -18.34 -4.48 19.30
C MET A 468 -17.14 -5.41 19.08
N LEU A 469 -15.94 -4.86 19.21
CA LEU A 469 -14.67 -5.59 19.25
C LEU A 469 -14.46 -6.11 20.67
N ILE A 470 -14.31 -7.43 20.83
CA ILE A 470 -14.20 -8.11 22.12
C ILE A 470 -12.91 -8.91 22.16
N ASN A 471 -12.11 -8.77 23.22
CA ASN A 471 -10.87 -9.51 23.43
C ASN A 471 -10.65 -9.86 24.92
N GLU A 472 -10.03 -11.00 25.16
CA GLU A 472 -9.51 -11.40 26.47
C GLU A 472 -8.03 -11.02 26.58
N ILE A 473 -7.61 -10.47 27.72
CA ILE A 473 -6.20 -10.18 28.02
C ILE A 473 -5.49 -11.46 28.47
N TYR A 474 -4.37 -11.77 27.82
CA TYR A 474 -3.51 -12.90 28.15
C TYR A 474 -2.13 -12.42 28.54
N TYR A 475 -1.58 -13.01 29.60
CA TYR A 475 -0.20 -12.79 30.05
C TYR A 475 0.63 -14.01 29.61
N GLU A 476 1.74 -13.75 28.91
CA GLU A 476 2.74 -14.74 28.48
C GLU A 476 3.52 -15.36 29.64
#